data_AF-A0A2W6IV77-F1
#
_entry.id   AF-A0A2W6IV77-F1
#
_cell.length_a   1.000
_cell.length_b   1.000
_cell.length_c   1.000
_cell.angle_alpha   90.00
_cell.angle_beta   90.00
_cell.angle_gamma   90.00
#
_symmetry.space_group_name_H-M   'P 1'
#
loop_
_entity.id
_entity.type
_entity.pdbx_description
1 polymer ?
#
loop_
_entity_poly.entity_id
_entity_poly.type
_entity_poly.pdbx_seq_one_letter_code
_entity_poly.pdbx_strand_id
1 'polypeptide(L)'
;MRLPMWLYIDRESAIEAGMTHEGRLFGVPAWLREDSDSQVTGSPKVPALHLWCMAVDLVLEIAAAFVQEDRTLESPITLGRRIAP
;
A
#
# COMPACT_ATOMS: atom_id res chain seq x y z
N MET A 1 -25.21 0.63 5.60
CA MET A 1 -24.48 1.91 5.64
C MET A 1 -23.83 2.14 4.29
N ARG A 2 -24.07 3.29 3.64
CA ARG A 2 -23.31 3.70 2.46
C ARG A 2 -21.97 4.27 2.95
N LEU A 3 -20.87 3.67 2.54
CA LEU A 3 -19.54 4.17 2.90
C LEU A 3 -19.31 5.50 2.16
N PRO A 4 -18.73 6.52 2.82
CA PRO A 4 -18.49 7.81 2.18
C PRO A 4 -17.50 7.67 1.02
N MET A 5 -17.94 7.94 -0.21
CA MET A 5 -17.13 7.76 -1.43
C MET A 5 -15.85 8.62 -1.46
N TRP A 6 -15.82 9.75 -0.75
CA TRP A 6 -14.64 10.62 -0.64
C TRP A 6 -13.49 10.00 0.17
N LEU A 7 -13.74 8.91 0.90
CA LEU A 7 -12.68 8.13 1.55
C LEU A 7 -11.96 7.24 0.53
N TYR A 8 -12.51 7.01 -0.65
CA TYR A 8 -11.95 6.05 -1.61
C TYR A 8 -11.21 6.78 -2.72
N ILE A 9 -10.10 6.19 -3.17
CA ILE A 9 -9.47 6.61 -4.42
C ILE A 9 -10.09 5.79 -5.54
N ASP A 10 -10.78 6.47 -6.45
CA ASP A 10 -11.36 5.84 -7.63
C ASP A 10 -10.27 5.39 -8.63
N ARG A 11 -10.69 4.56 -9.58
CA ARG A 11 -9.78 3.96 -10.56
C ARG A 11 -9.20 4.99 -11.52
N GLU A 12 -9.98 5.99 -11.93
CA GLU A 12 -9.54 7.01 -12.89
C GLU A 12 -8.48 7.90 -12.26
N SER A 13 -8.73 8.39 -11.03
CA SER A 13 -7.74 9.14 -10.25
C SER A 13 -6.45 8.34 -10.01
N ALA A 14 -6.55 7.02 -9.81
CA ALA A 14 -5.37 6.17 -9.66
C ALA A 14 -4.57 6.02 -10.96
N ILE A 15 -5.25 5.88 -12.10
CA ILE A 15 -4.61 5.84 -13.43
C ILE A 15 -3.93 7.18 -13.73
N GLU A 16 -4.58 8.30 -13.44
CA GLU A 16 -4.02 9.65 -13.60
C GLU A 16 -2.76 9.85 -12.74
N ALA A 17 -2.74 9.25 -11.54
CA ALA A 17 -1.56 9.22 -10.66
C ALA A 17 -0.46 8.24 -11.11
N GLY A 18 -0.63 7.56 -12.26
CA GLY A 18 0.34 6.66 -12.85
C GLY A 18 0.36 5.25 -12.24
N MET A 19 -0.73 4.81 -11.59
CA MET A 19 -0.85 3.45 -11.07
C MET A 19 -1.12 2.46 -12.21
N THR A 20 -0.47 1.30 -12.16
CA THR A 20 -0.48 0.32 -13.25
C THR A 20 -1.12 -1.01 -12.87
N HIS A 21 -1.25 -1.31 -11.59
CA HIS A 21 -1.76 -2.58 -11.08
C HIS A 21 -2.75 -2.39 -9.92
N GLU A 22 -3.68 -3.31 -9.78
CA GLU A 22 -4.44 -3.53 -8.57
C GLU A 22 -3.71 -4.56 -7.72
N GLY A 23 -3.67 -4.38 -6.40
CA GLY A 23 -3.03 -5.34 -5.52
C GLY A 23 -3.40 -5.16 -4.06
N ARG A 24 -2.52 -5.65 -3.19
CA ARG A 24 -2.61 -5.46 -1.75
C ARG A 24 -1.29 -5.00 -1.18
N LEU A 25 -1.35 -4.06 -0.24
CA LEU A 25 -0.25 -3.61 0.57
C LEU A 25 -0.62 -3.89 2.03
N PHE A 26 0.13 -4.77 2.70
CA PHE A 26 -0.20 -5.26 4.05
C PHE A 26 -1.62 -5.81 4.18
N GLY A 27 -2.07 -6.57 3.17
CA GLY A 27 -3.40 -7.19 3.15
C GLY A 27 -4.55 -6.24 2.81
N VAL A 28 -4.31 -4.94 2.68
CA VAL A 28 -5.32 -3.93 2.32
C VAL A 28 -5.31 -3.67 0.81
N PRO A 29 -6.47 -3.55 0.15
CA PRO A 29 -6.53 -3.22 -1.27
C PRO A 29 -5.82 -1.89 -1.60
N ALA A 30 -4.95 -1.92 -2.60
CA ALA A 30 -4.17 -0.77 -3.05
C ALA A 30 -4.11 -0.72 -4.59
N TRP A 31 -3.88 0.47 -5.11
CA TRP A 31 -3.37 0.72 -6.45
C TRP A 31 -1.85 0.71 -6.38
N LEU A 32 -1.18 -0.01 -7.27
CA LEU A 32 0.26 -0.22 -7.24
C LEU A 32 0.90 0.22 -8.56
N ARG A 33 2.10 0.75 -8.45
CA ARG A 33 3.00 1.03 -9.57
C ARG A 33 4.29 0.23 -9.34
N GLU A 34 4.62 -0.60 -10.31
CA GLU A 34 5.92 -1.28 -10.40
C GLU A 34 6.90 -0.36 -11.13
N ASP A 35 8.02 -0.03 -10.48
CA ASP A 35 9.12 0.72 -11.08
C ASP A 35 10.23 -0.24 -11.56
N SER A 36 11.08 0.21 -12.50
CA SER A 36 12.06 -0.62 -13.17
C SER A 36 13.10 -1.27 -12.25
N ASP A 37 13.30 -0.70 -11.06
CA ASP A 37 14.34 -1.11 -10.10
C ASP A 37 13.79 -1.98 -8.95
N SER A 38 12.73 -2.76 -9.19
CA SER A 38 12.07 -3.62 -8.19
C SER A 38 11.41 -2.89 -7.03
N GLN A 39 11.25 -1.56 -7.12
CA GLN A 39 10.45 -0.78 -6.18
C GLN A 39 8.98 -0.83 -6.58
N VAL A 40 8.12 -1.07 -5.60
CA VAL A 40 6.67 -0.99 -5.76
C VAL A 40 6.15 0.16 -4.91
N THR A 41 5.58 1.17 -5.57
CA THR A 41 4.87 2.27 -4.89
C THR A 41 3.38 1.93 -4.84
N GLY A 42 2.74 2.13 -3.70
CA GLY A 42 1.32 1.82 -3.51
C GLY A 42 0.51 2.98 -2.96
N SER A 43 -0.66 3.21 -3.54
CA SER A 43 -1.68 4.12 -3.02
C SER A 43 -2.91 3.33 -2.52
N PRO A 44 -3.31 3.51 -1.26
CA PRO A 44 -4.48 2.83 -0.72
C PRO A 44 -5.77 3.07 -1.49
N LYS A 45 -6.60 2.04 -1.67
CA LYS A 45 -7.99 2.28 -2.11
C LYS A 45 -8.87 2.84 -0.99
N VAL A 46 -8.41 2.76 0.26
CA VAL A 46 -9.14 3.16 1.47
C VAL A 46 -8.22 3.87 2.46
N PRO A 47 -8.69 4.87 3.22
CA PRO A 47 -7.87 5.65 4.16
C PRO A 47 -7.47 4.81 5.37
N ALA A 48 -8.15 3.68 5.57
CA ALA A 48 -7.78 2.67 6.54
C ALA A 48 -6.33 2.21 6.36
N LEU A 49 -5.77 2.24 5.14
CA LEU A 49 -4.35 1.92 4.95
C LEU A 49 -3.42 3.02 5.47
N HIS A 50 -3.83 4.29 5.48
CA HIS A 50 -3.00 5.33 6.08
C HIS A 50 -2.88 5.10 7.59
N LEU A 51 -4.01 4.84 8.25
CA LEU A 51 -4.04 4.46 9.67
C LEU A 51 -3.30 3.15 9.93
N TRP A 52 -3.39 2.19 9.02
CA TRP A 52 -2.69 0.92 9.11
C TRP A 52 -1.17 1.07 8.93
N CYS A 53 -0.71 1.84 7.94
CA CYS A 53 0.70 2.15 7.74
C CYS A 53 1.25 2.89 8.97
N MET A 54 0.53 3.88 9.51
CA MET A 54 0.93 4.53 10.76
C MET A 54 1.04 3.53 11.92
N ALA A 55 0.12 2.57 12.03
CA ALA A 55 0.18 1.55 13.07
C ALA A 55 1.35 0.58 12.87
N VAL A 56 1.60 0.14 11.64
CA VAL A 56 2.74 -0.73 11.29
C VAL A 56 4.06 -0.01 11.55
N ASP A 57 4.21 1.24 11.11
CA ASP A 57 5.41 2.04 11.36
C ASP A 57 5.69 2.17 12.85
N LEU A 58 4.68 2.47 13.66
CA LEU A 58 4.81 2.56 15.11
C LEU A 58 5.22 1.22 15.73
N VAL A 59 4.64 0.10 15.28
CA VAL A 59 5.01 -1.24 15.75
C VAL A 59 6.44 -1.57 15.37
N LEU A 60 6.88 -1.23 14.16
CA LEU A 60 8.24 -1.44 13.69
C LEU A 60 9.24 -0.58 14.45
N GLU A 61 8.91 0.68 14.74
CA GLU A 61 9.75 1.57 15.55
C GLU A 61 9.92 1.04 16.97
N ILE A 62 8.83 0.61 17.61
CA ILE A 62 8.88 -0.04 18.92
C ILE A 62 9.71 -1.32 18.85
N ALA A 63 9.47 -2.19 17.86
CA ALA A 63 10.20 -3.45 17.70
C ALA A 63 11.70 -3.22 17.47
N ALA A 64 12.07 -2.22 16.67
CA ALA A 64 13.45 -1.87 16.39
C ALA A 64 14.22 -1.47 17.66
N ALA A 65 13.56 -0.85 18.65
CA ALA A 65 14.18 -0.54 19.93
C ALA A 65 14.60 -1.79 20.75
N PHE A 66 14.07 -2.97 20.41
CA PHE A 66 14.35 -4.24 21.10
C PHE A 66 15.09 -5.28 20.25
N VAL A 67 15.36 -4.98 18.97
CA VAL A 67 16.04 -5.91 18.05
C VAL A 67 17.48 -5.46 17.82
N GLN A 68 18.46 -6.33 18.11
CA GLN A 68 19.91 -6.03 17.99
C GLN A 68 20.49 -6.28 16.59
N GLU A 69 19.73 -6.92 15.68
CA GLU A 69 20.21 -7.32 14.36
C GLU A 69 19.38 -6.65 13.26
N ASP A 70 20.05 -6.20 12.19
CA ASP A 70 19.39 -5.71 10.98
C ASP A 70 18.53 -6.83 10.38
N ARG A 71 17.21 -6.74 10.59
CA ARG A 71 16.24 -7.64 9.98
C ARG A 71 15.55 -6.93 8.83
N THR A 72 15.68 -7.48 7.64
CA THR A 72 14.86 -7.09 6.49
C THR A 72 13.45 -7.64 6.67
N LEU A 73 12.48 -6.74 6.83
CA LEU A 73 11.08 -7.12 6.66
C LEU A 73 10.76 -7.24 5.17
N GLU A 74 10.35 -8.42 4.76
CA GLU A 74 9.67 -8.57 3.47
C GLU A 74 8.32 -7.88 3.58
N SER A 75 8.17 -6.77 2.86
CA SER A 75 6.88 -6.08 2.80
C SER A 75 5.87 -7.00 2.09
N PRO A 76 4.73 -7.34 2.72
CA PRO A 76 3.70 -8.21 2.14
C PRO A 76 2.93 -7.44 1.05
N ILE A 77 3.60 -7.23 -0.07
CA ILE A 77 3.07 -6.62 -1.28
C ILE A 77 2.61 -7.75 -2.19
N THR A 78 1.34 -7.71 -2.60
CA THR A 78 0.82 -8.62 -3.61
C THR A 78 0.41 -7.81 -4.82
N LEU A 79 1.23 -7.86 -5.88
CA LEU A 79 0.84 -7.39 -7.20
C LEU A 79 -0.27 -8.29 -7.73
N GLY A 80 -1.39 -7.69 -8.11
CA GLY A 80 -2.54 -8.38 -8.68
C GLY A 80 -2.69 -8.04 -10.16
N ARG A 81 -3.90 -7.66 -10.56
CA ARG A 81 -4.24 -7.49 -11.97
C ARG A 81 -3.72 -6.17 -12.51
N ARG A 82 -3.18 -6.19 -13.73
CA ARG A 82 -2.85 -4.97 -14.47
C ARG A 82 -4.12 -4.14 -14.72
N ILE A 83 -4.03 -2.84 -14.52
CA ILE A 83 -5.09 -1.90 -14.83
C ILE A 83 -5.01 -1.66 -16.34
N ALA A 84 -5.96 -2.20 -17.10
CA ALA A 84 -6.06 -1.89 -18.53
C ALA A 84 -6.41 -0.40 -18.70
N PRO A 85 -5.78 0.31 -19.66
CA PRO A 85 -6.14 1.69 -19.98
C PRO A 85 -7.61 1.80 -20.40
#